data_AF-A0A4Y8I120-F1
#
_entry.id   AF-A0A4Y8I120-F1
#
_cell.length_a   1.000
_cell.length_b   1.000
_cell.length_c   1.000
_cell.angle_alpha   90.00
_cell.angle_beta   90.00
_cell.angle_gamma   90.00
#
_symmetry.space_group_name_H-M   'P 1'
#
loop_
_entity.id
_entity.type
_entity.pdbx_description
1 polymer ?
#
loop_
_entity_poly.entity_id
_entity_poly.type
_entity_poly.pdbx_seq_one_letter_code
_entity_poly.pdbx_strand_id
1 'polypeptide(L)'
;MKKNWMAELVSHYEDMTRRYPQDRLMILFDIDGTILDMRHMILFVLKSFDKEHNTRFFRNLKIADLTIHENQVDHLLAKMQIPEEEQKVILDWYDKNRWSQDYILQAHRPFSGVLEVIRWFDLQPNTFVALNTGRPETIMSDTLRSLNELGLEYRVQFSEEFLYMNTKGWDEGVENAKVAGVRHYQEEGYRIFAMVDNEPQNLKSISKIDPDSEILLLHADTIFESKRDELPSDAVKGKEYDLTELILEKALPQHIQFVWHGINDEVNLRQFMGSNIHWGECDARLGPLGNELIVRHDSFKNNPLDMDEEWLSFDKLLSRLKKGGKCIKIDVKAGGFLVEEVLKIIDAQGFDESELWFNGNVERLQEGGFRQLYAAHPDAILQCPVDFLAPLIRSAPQKAKEILDMYASWGISRYSISWMTEDMRPFFDQMDKWGLEVNIYNVTDLATFLQAVLLMPRSITSDFNFPKWHYYGRGSGKDDVYYEYSMHETSSKN
;
A
#
# COMPACT_ATOMS: atom_id res chain seq x y z
N MET A 1 -14.28 5.27 23.96
CA MET A 1 -13.27 4.76 22.99
C MET A 1 -12.55 5.96 22.42
N LYS A 2 -11.21 5.97 22.36
CA LYS A 2 -10.49 7.02 21.61
C LYS A 2 -10.88 6.86 20.14
N LYS A 3 -11.39 7.92 19.52
CA LYS A 3 -11.68 7.95 18.09
C LYS A 3 -10.38 7.76 17.32
N ASN A 4 -10.34 6.83 16.36
CA ASN A 4 -9.19 6.65 15.49
C ASN A 4 -9.19 7.79 14.45
N TRP A 5 -8.10 8.56 14.37
CA TRP A 5 -8.05 9.74 13.51
C TRP A 5 -8.16 9.44 12.00
N MET A 6 -7.75 8.26 11.54
CA MET A 6 -7.93 7.85 10.14
C MET A 6 -9.39 7.50 9.85
N ALA A 7 -10.08 6.86 10.81
CA ALA A 7 -11.51 6.58 10.71
C ALA A 7 -12.34 7.88 10.71
N GLU A 8 -11.96 8.88 11.51
CA GLU A 8 -12.60 10.21 11.50
C GLU A 8 -12.31 10.95 10.18
N LEU A 9 -11.09 10.86 9.64
CA LEU A 9 -10.73 11.44 8.36
C LEU A 9 -11.58 10.86 7.21
N VAL A 10 -11.69 9.54 7.09
CA VAL A 10 -12.53 8.95 6.03
C VAL A 10 -14.02 9.26 6.24
N SER A 11 -14.52 9.24 7.48
CA SER A 11 -15.91 9.60 7.78
C SER A 11 -16.22 11.04 7.35
N HIS A 12 -15.34 11.98 7.68
CA HIS A 12 -15.50 13.38 7.29
C HIS A 12 -15.42 13.55 5.78
N TYR A 13 -14.48 12.87 5.11
CA TYR A 13 -14.39 12.86 3.66
C TYR A 13 -15.68 12.32 2.99
N GLU A 14 -16.25 11.24 3.49
CA GLU A 14 -17.55 10.70 3.02
C GLU A 14 -18.72 11.67 3.26
N ASP A 15 -18.69 12.45 4.33
CA ASP A 15 -19.69 13.50 4.58
C ASP A 15 -19.52 14.69 3.62
N MET A 16 -18.27 15.07 3.33
CA MET A 16 -17.95 16.20 2.46
C MET A 16 -18.27 15.90 0.99
N THR A 17 -17.93 14.71 0.51
CA THR A 17 -18.31 14.23 -0.83
C THR A 17 -19.82 14.16 -1.03
N ARG A 18 -20.58 13.76 0.00
CA ARG A 18 -22.06 13.76 -0.05
C ARG A 18 -22.66 15.16 -0.03
N ARG A 19 -22.10 16.08 0.76
CA ARG A 19 -22.58 17.46 0.86
C ARG A 19 -22.22 18.29 -0.37
N TYR A 20 -21.05 18.06 -0.97
CA TYR A 20 -20.48 18.86 -2.05
C TYR A 20 -19.99 17.99 -3.20
N PRO A 21 -20.88 17.24 -3.89
CA PRO A 21 -20.48 16.23 -4.87
C PRO A 21 -19.85 16.79 -6.16
N GLN A 22 -19.93 18.09 -6.39
CA GLN A 22 -19.37 18.77 -7.57
C GLN A 22 -18.15 19.65 -7.24
N ASP A 23 -17.82 19.79 -5.95
CA ASP A 23 -16.73 20.66 -5.53
C ASP A 23 -15.40 19.91 -5.64
N ARG A 24 -14.32 20.65 -5.88
CA ARG A 24 -12.95 20.12 -5.87
C ARG A 24 -12.48 20.06 -4.43
N LEU A 25 -12.54 18.87 -3.82
CA LEU A 25 -12.15 18.67 -2.43
C LEU A 25 -10.63 18.65 -2.31
N MET A 26 -10.08 19.29 -1.29
CA MET A 26 -8.63 19.30 -1.05
C MET A 26 -8.28 19.02 0.41
N ILE A 27 -7.30 18.15 0.62
CA ILE A 27 -6.64 17.92 1.90
C ILE A 27 -5.26 18.56 1.87
N LEU A 28 -4.92 19.26 2.95
CA LEU A 28 -3.63 19.92 3.12
C LEU A 28 -2.77 19.15 4.12
N PHE A 29 -1.51 18.95 3.78
CA PHE A 29 -0.51 18.36 4.66
C PHE A 29 0.62 19.36 4.94
N ASP A 30 1.00 19.50 6.20
CA ASP A 30 2.35 19.95 6.51
C ASP A 30 3.39 18.89 6.10
N ILE A 31 4.64 19.32 5.92
CA ILE A 31 5.75 18.44 5.57
C ILE A 31 6.45 17.91 6.81
N ASP A 32 6.90 18.78 7.71
CA ASP A 32 7.88 18.46 8.76
C ASP A 32 7.16 17.93 10.00
N GLY A 33 7.52 16.73 10.46
CA GLY A 33 6.80 16.10 11.57
C GLY A 33 5.40 15.56 11.21
N THR A 34 4.95 15.77 9.97
CA THR A 34 3.68 15.24 9.46
C THR A 34 3.90 14.18 8.38
N ILE A 35 4.57 14.55 7.28
CA ILE A 35 5.02 13.61 6.24
C ILE A 35 6.40 13.07 6.59
N LEU A 36 7.35 13.96 6.90
CA LEU A 36 8.75 13.63 7.15
C LEU A 36 9.02 13.46 8.64
N ASP A 37 9.67 12.36 8.99
CA ASP A 37 10.19 12.12 10.33
C ASP A 37 11.55 12.81 10.52
N MET A 38 11.51 14.00 11.11
CA MET A 38 12.66 14.87 11.32
C MET A 38 13.76 14.25 12.19
N ARG A 39 13.45 13.18 12.96
CA ARG A 39 14.46 12.44 13.73
C ARG A 39 15.54 11.85 12.84
N HIS A 40 15.19 11.42 11.62
CA HIS A 40 16.16 10.87 10.68
C HIS A 40 17.14 11.95 10.19
N MET A 41 16.64 13.16 9.95
CA MET A 41 17.49 14.31 9.64
C MET A 41 18.43 14.63 10.80
N ILE A 42 17.91 14.78 12.03
CA ILE A 42 18.73 15.06 13.22
C ILE A 42 19.83 14.00 13.39
N LEU A 43 19.47 12.72 13.33
CA LEU A 43 20.42 11.62 13.47
C LEU A 43 21.52 11.66 12.42
N PHE A 44 21.15 11.92 11.17
CA PHE A 44 22.07 11.93 10.04
C PHE A 44 23.07 13.09 10.14
N VAL A 45 22.60 14.31 10.44
CA VAL A 45 23.46 15.50 10.57
C VAL A 45 24.48 15.30 11.70
N LEU A 46 24.02 14.83 12.86
CA LEU A 46 24.88 14.60 14.01
C LEU A 46 25.90 13.47 13.76
N LYS A 47 25.51 12.38 13.11
CA LYS A 47 26.48 11.33 12.73
C LYS A 47 27.46 11.77 11.64
N SER A 48 27.04 12.68 10.77
CA SER A 48 27.93 13.27 9.76
C SER A 48 28.96 14.20 10.40
N PHE A 49 28.61 14.90 11.49
CA PHE A 49 29.57 15.65 12.30
C PHE A 49 30.69 14.74 12.84
N ASP A 50 30.34 13.59 13.45
CA ASP A 50 31.32 12.61 13.93
C ASP A 50 32.29 12.18 12.82
N LYS A 51 31.77 11.97 11.61
CA LYS A 51 32.56 11.54 10.45
C LYS A 51 33.51 12.65 9.97
N GLU A 52 33.04 13.87 9.85
CA GLU A 52 33.82 14.99 9.31
C GLU A 52 34.87 15.50 10.30
N HIS A 53 34.52 15.56 11.59
CA HIS A 53 35.39 16.05 12.67
C HIS A 53 36.20 14.94 13.35
N ASN A 54 36.07 13.69 12.91
CA ASN A 54 36.71 12.51 13.49
C ASN A 54 36.46 12.37 15.01
N THR A 55 35.22 12.64 15.42
CA THR A 55 34.75 12.50 16.81
C THR A 55 33.87 11.25 16.93
N ARG A 56 33.34 10.99 18.13
CA ARG A 56 32.54 9.78 18.42
C ARG A 56 31.34 10.07 19.34
N PHE A 57 30.86 11.31 19.36
CA PHE A 57 29.80 11.75 20.26
C PHE A 57 28.48 11.02 19.98
N PHE A 58 28.21 10.72 18.70
CA PHE A 58 26.92 10.23 18.22
C PHE A 58 26.96 8.79 17.70
N ARG A 59 28.08 8.07 17.88
CA ARG A 59 28.26 6.68 17.44
C ARG A 59 27.12 5.74 17.87
N ASN A 60 26.62 5.92 19.10
CA ASN A 60 25.59 5.07 19.70
C ASN A 60 24.18 5.68 19.62
N LEU A 61 24.03 6.89 19.06
CA LEU A 61 22.75 7.56 18.94
C LEU A 61 21.84 6.77 17.97
N LYS A 62 20.61 6.51 18.39
CA LYS A 62 19.56 5.86 17.61
C LYS A 62 18.36 6.78 17.46
N ILE A 63 17.49 6.50 16.48
CA ILE A 63 16.24 7.24 16.28
C ILE A 63 15.37 7.26 17.54
N ALA A 64 15.31 6.14 18.28
CA ALA A 64 14.53 6.03 19.51
C ALA A 64 15.00 6.97 20.64
N ASP A 65 16.23 7.46 20.59
CA ASP A 65 16.77 8.40 21.57
C ASP A 65 16.32 9.85 21.28
N LEU A 66 15.85 10.11 20.06
CA LEU A 66 15.43 11.43 19.59
C LEU A 66 13.96 11.68 19.96
N THR A 67 13.77 12.53 20.96
CA THR A 67 12.47 12.94 21.53
C THR A 67 12.29 14.45 21.54
N ILE A 68 13.14 15.14 20.77
CA ILE A 68 13.25 16.60 20.67
C ILE A 68 12.89 17.05 19.27
N HIS A 69 12.32 18.26 19.17
CA HIS A 69 12.10 18.95 17.90
C HIS A 69 13.44 19.30 17.26
N GLU A 70 13.50 19.43 15.93
CA GLU A 70 14.70 19.78 15.18
C GLU A 70 15.33 21.12 15.61
N ASN A 71 14.52 22.05 16.12
CA ASN A 71 15.02 23.32 16.66
C ASN A 71 15.52 23.23 18.11
N GLN A 72 15.51 22.04 18.75
CA GLN A 72 15.85 21.83 20.16
C GLN A 72 17.05 20.88 20.34
N VAL A 73 17.98 20.83 19.37
CA VAL A 73 19.16 19.96 19.40
C VAL A 73 20.08 20.27 20.59
N ASP A 74 20.16 21.53 21.00
CA ASP A 74 20.88 21.98 22.20
C ASP A 74 20.48 21.17 23.46
N HIS A 75 19.17 20.93 23.66
CA HIS A 75 18.68 20.13 24.77
C HIS A 75 19.15 18.66 24.70
N LEU A 76 19.26 18.09 23.50
CA LEU A 76 19.81 16.76 23.31
C LEU A 76 21.30 16.73 23.64
N LEU A 77 22.08 17.70 23.18
CA LEU A 77 23.52 17.76 23.46
C LEU A 77 23.80 17.90 24.95
N ALA A 78 23.02 18.74 25.64
CA ALA A 78 23.08 18.88 27.09
C ALA A 78 22.75 17.56 27.82
N LYS A 79 21.70 16.85 27.38
CA LYS A 79 21.31 15.54 27.94
C LYS A 79 22.38 14.47 27.70
N MET A 80 23.11 14.55 26.59
CA MET A 80 24.24 13.68 26.26
C MET A 80 25.52 14.03 27.03
N GLN A 81 25.52 15.09 27.84
CA GLN A 81 26.66 15.56 28.63
C GLN A 81 27.87 15.92 27.76
N ILE A 82 27.64 16.45 26.56
CA ILE A 82 28.70 16.97 25.68
C ILE A 82 29.23 18.29 26.28
N PRO A 83 30.56 18.54 26.33
CA PRO A 83 31.11 19.79 26.86
C PRO A 83 30.57 21.04 26.14
N GLU A 84 30.31 22.13 26.86
CA GLU A 84 29.69 23.36 26.30
C GLU A 84 30.45 23.93 25.09
N GLU A 85 31.78 23.89 25.10
CA GLU A 85 32.60 24.34 23.97
C GLU A 85 32.32 23.52 22.70
N GLU A 86 32.17 22.21 22.84
CA GLU A 86 31.84 21.30 21.74
C GLU A 86 30.38 21.45 21.31
N GLN A 87 29.46 21.69 22.25
CA GLN A 87 28.05 21.92 21.92
C GLN A 87 27.89 23.08 20.94
N LYS A 88 28.60 24.19 21.17
CA LYS A 88 28.55 25.35 20.28
C LYS A 88 29.01 25.00 18.86
N VAL A 89 30.12 24.27 18.73
CA VAL A 89 30.66 23.85 17.42
C VAL A 89 29.67 22.92 16.71
N ILE A 90 29.04 22.01 17.44
CA ILE A 90 28.04 21.07 16.91
C ILE A 90 26.78 21.82 16.47
N LEU A 91 26.30 22.80 17.24
CA LEU A 91 25.13 23.59 16.90
C LEU A 91 25.36 24.44 15.64
N ASP A 92 26.51 25.13 15.56
CA ASP A 92 26.89 25.90 14.38
C ASP A 92 26.96 25.00 13.12
N TRP A 93 27.48 23.79 13.27
CA TRP A 93 27.47 22.77 12.20
C TRP A 93 26.04 22.32 11.86
N TYR A 94 25.23 22.02 12.87
CA TYR A 94 23.88 21.50 12.70
C TYR A 94 23.01 22.50 11.94
N ASP A 95 22.99 23.76 12.36
CA ASP A 95 22.19 24.82 11.74
C ASP A 95 22.61 25.10 10.30
N LYS A 96 23.91 25.02 10.02
CA LYS A 96 24.43 25.19 8.65
C LYS A 96 24.03 24.05 7.72
N ASN A 97 23.91 22.81 8.23
CA ASN A 97 23.82 21.63 7.38
C ASN A 97 22.42 20.98 7.34
N ARG A 98 21.56 21.17 8.35
CA ARG A 98 20.27 20.48 8.48
C ARG A 98 19.32 20.66 7.29
N TRP A 99 19.40 21.82 6.63
CA TRP A 99 18.62 22.15 5.43
C TRP A 99 19.48 22.22 4.16
N SER A 100 20.68 21.68 4.19
CA SER A 100 21.52 21.60 2.99
C SER A 100 20.93 20.62 1.98
N GLN A 101 21.11 20.93 0.71
CA GLN A 101 20.64 20.12 -0.41
C GLN A 101 21.04 18.64 -0.27
N ASP A 102 22.31 18.37 0.05
CA ASP A 102 22.83 17.00 0.16
C ASP A 102 22.15 16.21 1.29
N TYR A 103 21.76 16.88 2.37
CA TYR A 103 21.21 16.23 3.56
C TYR A 103 19.71 16.06 3.47
N ILE A 104 19.00 17.02 2.85
CA ILE A 104 17.57 16.91 2.54
C ILE A 104 17.29 15.62 1.74
N LEU A 105 18.12 15.31 0.72
CA LEU A 105 17.93 14.11 -0.10
C LEU A 105 18.27 12.82 0.64
N GLN A 106 19.35 12.81 1.43
CA GLN A 106 19.84 11.56 2.02
C GLN A 106 19.15 11.20 3.34
N ALA A 107 18.75 12.21 4.13
CA ALA A 107 18.37 12.01 5.52
C ALA A 107 16.87 11.90 5.75
N HIS A 108 16.03 12.49 4.90
CA HIS A 108 14.58 12.47 5.08
C HIS A 108 13.99 11.07 4.92
N ARG A 109 13.08 10.70 5.82
CA ARG A 109 12.29 9.47 5.74
C ARG A 109 10.83 9.82 6.05
N PRO A 110 9.87 9.30 5.29
CA PRO A 110 8.46 9.53 5.59
C PRO A 110 8.02 8.74 6.82
N PHE A 111 7.00 9.22 7.53
CA PHE A 111 6.28 8.40 8.50
C PHE A 111 5.60 7.22 7.78
N SER A 112 5.58 6.05 8.44
CA SER A 112 4.94 4.86 7.87
C SER A 112 3.46 5.11 7.60
N GLY A 113 3.00 4.77 6.39
CA GLY A 113 1.61 4.91 5.94
C GLY A 113 1.25 6.25 5.31
N VAL A 114 1.99 7.34 5.56
CA VAL A 114 1.56 8.69 5.13
C VAL A 114 1.50 8.83 3.60
N LEU A 115 2.45 8.23 2.88
CA LEU A 115 2.48 8.30 1.42
C LEU A 115 1.36 7.44 0.81
N GLU A 116 0.97 6.35 1.45
CA GLU A 116 -0.20 5.57 1.07
C GLU A 116 -1.52 6.31 1.32
N VAL A 117 -1.63 7.06 2.44
CA VAL A 117 -2.78 7.93 2.69
C VAL A 117 -2.88 9.02 1.62
N ILE A 118 -1.76 9.67 1.29
CA ILE A 118 -1.70 10.66 0.21
C ILE A 118 -2.11 10.04 -1.12
N ARG A 119 -1.54 8.87 -1.45
CA ARG A 119 -1.88 8.12 -2.67
C ARG A 119 -3.35 7.78 -2.74
N TRP A 120 -3.95 7.38 -1.63
CA TRP A 120 -5.38 7.06 -1.58
C TRP A 120 -6.24 8.27 -1.96
N PHE A 121 -5.96 9.45 -1.41
CA PHE A 121 -6.71 10.67 -1.74
C PHE A 121 -6.47 11.16 -3.17
N ASP A 122 -5.24 11.04 -3.67
CA ASP A 122 -4.86 11.36 -5.05
C ASP A 122 -5.61 10.49 -6.08
N LEU A 123 -6.01 9.28 -5.70
CA LEU A 123 -6.81 8.37 -6.53
C LEU A 123 -8.32 8.67 -6.51
N GLN A 124 -8.81 9.50 -5.60
CA GLN A 124 -10.25 9.75 -5.49
C GLN A 124 -10.72 10.79 -6.51
N PRO A 125 -11.95 10.65 -7.04
CA PRO A 125 -12.49 11.61 -8.00
C PRO A 125 -12.61 13.01 -7.38
N ASN A 126 -12.26 14.03 -8.17
CA ASN A 126 -12.34 15.45 -7.78
C ASN A 126 -11.69 15.78 -6.43
N THR A 127 -10.67 15.01 -6.03
CA THR A 127 -9.97 15.16 -4.76
C THR A 127 -8.51 15.46 -5.02
N PHE A 128 -7.95 16.40 -4.27
CA PHE A 128 -6.60 16.92 -4.46
C PHE A 128 -5.84 16.89 -3.14
N VAL A 129 -4.53 16.66 -3.23
CA VAL A 129 -3.62 16.74 -2.08
C VAL A 129 -2.67 17.90 -2.31
N ALA A 130 -2.59 18.82 -1.35
CA ALA A 130 -1.62 19.91 -1.40
C ALA A 130 -0.79 19.99 -0.12
N LEU A 131 0.38 20.60 -0.25
CA LEU A 131 1.33 20.84 0.81
C LEU A 131 1.19 22.28 1.29
N ASN A 132 1.09 22.48 2.61
CA ASN A 132 1.06 23.79 3.23
C ASN A 132 2.08 23.80 4.35
N THR A 133 3.28 24.33 4.08
CA THR A 133 4.47 24.15 4.92
C THR A 133 5.05 25.45 5.47
N GLY A 134 5.68 25.36 6.65
CA GLY A 134 6.47 26.46 7.22
C GLY A 134 7.83 26.67 6.54
N ARG A 135 8.27 25.74 5.69
CA ARG A 135 9.52 25.86 4.92
C ARG A 135 9.50 27.09 4.00
N PRO A 136 10.63 27.79 3.81
CA PRO A 136 10.69 28.95 2.94
C PRO A 136 10.74 28.58 1.46
N GLU A 137 10.19 29.44 0.61
CA GLU A 137 10.21 29.28 -0.86
C GLU A 137 11.62 29.10 -1.44
N THR A 138 12.65 29.62 -0.78
CA THR A 138 14.04 29.53 -1.22
C THR A 138 14.56 28.09 -1.36
N ILE A 139 13.90 27.11 -0.71
CA ILE A 139 14.26 25.68 -0.79
C ILE A 139 13.19 24.83 -1.51
N MET A 140 12.31 25.45 -2.28
CA MET A 140 11.21 24.78 -3.00
C MET A 140 11.71 23.63 -3.88
N SER A 141 12.71 23.89 -4.73
CA SER A 141 13.24 22.89 -5.67
C SER A 141 13.82 21.67 -4.96
N ASP A 142 14.56 21.89 -3.86
CA ASP A 142 15.13 20.80 -3.05
C ASP A 142 14.06 20.01 -2.31
N THR A 143 13.04 20.71 -1.79
CA THR A 143 11.90 20.09 -1.11
C THR A 143 11.11 19.20 -2.06
N LEU A 144 10.74 19.70 -3.24
CA LEU A 144 9.99 18.92 -4.23
C LEU A 144 10.80 17.74 -4.75
N ARG A 145 12.10 17.92 -5.04
CA ARG A 145 12.95 16.81 -5.47
C ARG A 145 13.02 15.71 -4.42
N SER A 146 13.24 16.07 -3.16
CA SER A 146 13.31 15.12 -2.05
C SER A 146 11.99 14.38 -1.84
N LEU A 147 10.86 15.09 -1.80
CA LEU A 147 9.56 14.47 -1.62
C LEU A 147 9.17 13.58 -2.79
N ASN A 148 9.49 13.97 -4.02
CA ASN A 148 9.21 13.14 -5.20
C ASN A 148 10.13 11.92 -5.30
N GLU A 149 11.37 12.01 -4.84
CA GLU A 149 12.25 10.84 -4.72
C GLU A 149 11.70 9.82 -3.71
N LEU A 150 11.19 10.29 -2.56
CA LEU A 150 10.53 9.44 -1.56
C LEU A 150 9.16 8.92 -2.04
N GLY A 151 8.41 9.75 -2.76
CA GLY A 151 7.07 9.46 -3.27
C GLY A 151 7.06 8.50 -4.45
N LEU A 152 8.18 8.36 -5.18
CA LEU A 152 8.30 7.50 -6.35
C LEU A 152 7.85 6.07 -6.06
N GLU A 153 8.28 5.52 -4.93
CA GLU A 153 7.93 4.18 -4.49
C GLU A 153 6.39 4.00 -4.38
N TYR A 154 5.69 5.06 -3.98
CA TYR A 154 4.25 5.05 -3.68
C TYR A 154 3.40 5.58 -4.83
N ARG A 155 4.02 5.91 -5.98
CA ARG A 155 3.38 6.60 -7.11
C ARG A 155 2.74 7.93 -6.69
N VAL A 156 3.38 8.62 -5.75
CA VAL A 156 2.99 9.94 -5.29
C VAL A 156 3.92 10.96 -5.93
N GLN A 157 3.33 12.01 -6.50
CA GLN A 157 4.07 13.13 -7.06
C GLN A 157 3.50 14.45 -6.53
N PHE A 158 4.39 15.32 -6.07
CA PHE A 158 4.10 16.67 -5.62
C PHE A 158 4.55 17.67 -6.71
N SER A 159 3.70 18.65 -6.99
CA SER A 159 3.92 19.72 -7.96
C SER A 159 4.02 21.08 -7.28
N GLU A 160 4.58 22.07 -7.98
CA GLU A 160 4.61 23.46 -7.52
C GLU A 160 3.20 24.06 -7.35
N GLU A 161 2.24 23.65 -8.20
CA GLU A 161 0.84 24.08 -8.12
C GLU A 161 0.20 23.75 -6.76
N PHE A 162 0.54 22.60 -6.20
CA PHE A 162 -0.01 22.11 -4.94
C PHE A 162 0.99 22.22 -3.78
N LEU A 163 1.89 23.21 -3.84
CA LEU A 163 2.82 23.52 -2.76
C LEU A 163 2.74 25.00 -2.37
N TYR A 164 2.22 25.26 -1.17
CA TYR A 164 2.25 26.57 -0.53
C TYR A 164 3.35 26.63 0.53
N MET A 165 4.24 27.63 0.43
CA MET A 165 5.42 27.79 1.28
C MET A 165 5.46 29.16 1.96
N ASN A 166 6.32 29.30 2.98
CA ASN A 166 6.49 30.54 3.69
C ASN A 166 7.31 31.56 2.88
N THR A 167 6.74 32.73 2.62
CA THR A 167 7.40 33.85 1.91
C THR A 167 8.35 34.66 2.80
N LYS A 168 8.26 34.53 4.13
CA LYS A 168 9.01 35.35 5.10
C LYS A 168 10.33 34.75 5.58
N GLY A 169 10.69 33.56 5.11
CA GLY A 169 11.90 32.87 5.56
C GLY A 169 11.64 31.83 6.64
N TRP A 170 12.70 31.39 7.32
CA TRP A 170 12.63 30.40 8.39
C TRP A 170 12.03 31.00 9.67
N ASP A 171 11.18 30.23 10.35
CA ASP A 171 10.61 30.49 11.68
C ASP A 171 9.84 31.82 11.85
N GLU A 172 9.71 32.64 10.79
CA GLU A 172 8.99 33.90 10.80
C GLU A 172 7.60 33.76 10.18
N GLY A 173 6.56 33.96 10.99
CA GLY A 173 5.19 34.10 10.50
C GLY A 173 4.56 32.81 9.95
N VAL A 174 5.04 31.63 10.37
CA VAL A 174 4.54 30.31 9.95
C VAL A 174 3.01 30.22 10.10
N GLU A 175 2.43 30.59 11.25
CA GLU A 175 0.97 30.56 11.44
C GLU A 175 0.21 31.39 10.38
N ASN A 176 0.73 32.56 10.02
CA ASN A 176 0.12 33.41 9.01
C ASN A 176 0.29 32.82 7.61
N ALA A 177 1.42 32.17 7.33
CA ALA A 177 1.64 31.46 6.07
C ALA A 177 0.65 30.28 5.93
N LYS A 178 0.41 29.52 7.01
CA LYS A 178 -0.57 28.42 7.02
C LYS A 178 -1.98 28.91 6.68
N VAL A 179 -2.42 29.99 7.33
CA VAL A 179 -3.71 30.64 7.05
C VAL A 179 -3.77 31.16 5.60
N ALA A 180 -2.68 31.75 5.11
CA ALA A 180 -2.61 32.25 3.74
C ALA A 180 -2.67 31.11 2.70
N GLY A 181 -2.06 29.95 2.97
CA GLY A 181 -2.14 28.78 2.11
C GLY A 181 -3.55 28.21 2.00
N VAL A 182 -4.29 28.12 3.11
CA VAL A 182 -5.71 27.72 3.09
C VAL A 182 -6.52 28.68 2.22
N ARG A 183 -6.35 29.99 2.42
CA ARG A 183 -7.08 31.02 1.65
C ARG A 183 -6.71 31.00 0.18
N HIS A 184 -5.43 30.82 -0.15
CA HIS A 184 -4.96 30.72 -1.52
C HIS A 184 -5.69 29.62 -2.29
N TYR A 185 -5.75 28.41 -1.74
CA TYR A 185 -6.45 27.31 -2.40
C TYR A 185 -7.98 27.48 -2.42
N GLN A 186 -8.56 28.12 -1.41
CA GLN A 186 -9.98 28.50 -1.44
C GLN A 186 -10.28 29.51 -2.56
N GLU A 187 -9.42 30.50 -2.76
CA GLU A 187 -9.52 31.50 -3.84
C GLU A 187 -9.35 30.86 -5.23
N GLU A 188 -8.48 29.86 -5.36
CA GLU A 188 -8.34 29.01 -6.55
C GLU A 188 -9.55 28.08 -6.77
N GLY A 189 -10.51 28.07 -5.86
CA GLY A 189 -11.78 27.37 -5.96
C GLY A 189 -11.75 25.91 -5.50
N TYR A 190 -10.83 25.56 -4.60
CA TYR A 190 -10.83 24.29 -3.87
C TYR A 190 -11.62 24.42 -2.57
N ARG A 191 -12.34 23.36 -2.19
CA ARG A 191 -12.97 23.24 -0.87
C ARG A 191 -12.05 22.43 0.02
N ILE A 192 -11.37 23.11 0.94
CA ILE A 192 -10.50 22.46 1.90
C ILE A 192 -11.36 21.69 2.89
N PHE A 193 -11.16 20.37 2.99
CA PHE A 193 -11.93 19.53 3.91
C PHE A 193 -11.13 19.04 5.11
N ALA A 194 -9.79 19.05 5.01
CA ALA A 194 -8.92 18.63 6.11
C ALA A 194 -7.56 19.33 6.05
N MET A 195 -6.97 19.55 7.23
CA MET A 195 -5.60 20.04 7.42
C MET A 195 -4.88 19.12 8.40
N VAL A 196 -3.75 18.53 7.97
CA VAL A 196 -2.89 17.69 8.79
C VAL A 196 -1.63 18.46 9.14
N ASP A 197 -1.37 18.64 10.43
CA ASP A 197 -0.21 19.36 10.95
C ASP A 197 0.21 18.76 12.30
N ASN A 198 1.50 18.77 12.62
CA ASN A 198 2.01 18.33 13.91
C ASN A 198 2.05 19.47 14.94
N GLU A 199 1.90 20.73 14.54
CA GLU A 199 2.03 21.89 15.41
C GLU A 199 0.65 22.44 15.83
N PRO A 200 0.25 22.27 17.12
CA PRO A 200 -1.01 22.78 17.68
C PRO A 200 -1.31 24.25 17.35
N GLN A 201 -0.31 25.13 17.34
CA GLN A 201 -0.50 26.56 17.05
C GLN A 201 -0.99 26.79 15.61
N ASN A 202 -0.47 26.03 14.64
CA ASN A 202 -0.90 26.11 13.25
C ASN A 202 -2.39 25.75 13.13
N LEU A 203 -2.79 24.62 13.72
CA LEU A 203 -4.19 24.16 13.70
C LEU A 203 -5.12 25.17 14.38
N LYS A 204 -4.69 25.77 15.50
CA LYS A 204 -5.46 26.82 16.20
C LYS A 204 -5.60 28.10 15.39
N SER A 205 -4.65 28.41 14.53
CA SER A 205 -4.76 29.56 13.64
C SER A 205 -5.65 29.27 12.43
N ILE A 206 -5.70 28.03 11.94
CA ILE A 206 -6.71 27.59 10.94
C ILE A 206 -8.12 27.56 11.54
N SER A 207 -8.30 27.08 12.78
CA SER A 207 -9.64 27.02 13.40
C SER A 207 -10.31 28.39 13.53
N LYS A 208 -9.53 29.49 13.59
CA LYS A 208 -10.05 30.86 13.67
C LYS A 208 -10.64 31.37 12.36
N ILE A 209 -10.21 30.81 11.21
CA ILE A 209 -10.69 31.22 9.89
C ILE A 209 -11.79 30.30 9.35
N ASP A 210 -12.09 29.21 10.06
CA ASP A 210 -13.12 28.22 9.72
C ASP A 210 -14.14 28.11 10.87
N PRO A 211 -14.99 29.13 11.08
CA PRO A 211 -15.93 29.17 12.20
C PRO A 211 -17.05 28.11 12.10
N ASP A 212 -17.27 27.55 10.91
CA ASP A 212 -18.27 26.52 10.66
C ASP A 212 -17.72 25.09 10.87
N SER A 213 -16.44 24.96 11.24
CA SER A 213 -15.72 23.69 11.42
C SER A 213 -15.89 22.75 10.21
N GLU A 214 -15.77 23.30 9.00
CA GLU A 214 -15.83 22.52 7.77
C GLU A 214 -14.51 21.77 7.49
N ILE A 215 -13.39 22.36 7.93
CA ILE A 215 -12.05 21.79 7.82
C ILE A 215 -11.79 20.90 9.04
N LEU A 216 -11.67 19.59 8.81
CA LEU A 216 -11.22 18.67 9.85
C LEU A 216 -9.76 18.93 10.18
N LEU A 217 -9.50 19.35 11.42
CA LEU A 217 -8.15 19.59 11.93
C LEU A 217 -7.57 18.29 12.49
N LEU A 218 -6.51 17.79 11.86
CA LEU A 218 -5.84 16.55 12.21
C LEU A 218 -4.46 16.86 12.79
N HIS A 219 -4.31 16.57 14.08
CA HIS A 219 -3.03 16.71 14.78
C HIS A 219 -2.22 15.41 14.68
N ALA A 220 -1.15 15.47 13.90
CA ALA A 220 -0.13 14.41 13.88
C ALA A 220 0.66 14.46 15.19
N ASP A 221 0.36 13.56 16.13
CA ASP A 221 0.98 13.48 17.46
C ASP A 221 2.38 12.87 17.43
N THR A 222 3.25 13.56 16.70
CA THR A 222 4.66 13.26 16.56
C THR A 222 5.45 14.16 17.53
N ILE A 223 6.61 14.66 17.09
CA ILE A 223 7.41 15.60 17.86
C ILE A 223 7.12 17.00 17.33
N PHE A 224 6.77 17.91 18.24
CA PHE A 224 6.46 19.32 17.94
C PHE A 224 6.97 20.23 19.06
N GLU A 225 7.01 21.53 18.79
CA GLU A 225 7.67 22.50 19.65
C GLU A 225 6.78 22.98 20.81
N SER A 226 5.50 23.23 20.54
CA SER A 226 4.53 23.77 21.50
C SER A 226 4.06 22.75 22.56
N LYS A 227 4.98 22.28 23.42
CA LYS A 227 4.70 21.27 24.47
C LYS A 227 3.67 21.70 25.54
N ARG A 228 2.99 22.85 25.40
CA ARG A 228 2.03 23.41 26.37
C ARG A 228 0.78 24.06 25.76
N ASP A 229 0.63 24.08 24.44
CA ASP A 229 -0.56 24.69 23.83
C ASP A 229 -1.71 23.69 23.73
N GLU A 230 -2.90 24.15 24.12
CA GLU A 230 -4.12 23.36 23.99
C GLU A 230 -4.52 23.28 22.50
N LEU A 231 -4.71 22.04 22.02
CA LEU A 231 -5.31 21.78 20.72
C LEU A 231 -6.72 22.39 20.65
N PRO A 232 -7.18 22.80 19.45
CA PRO A 232 -8.59 23.12 19.23
C PRO A 232 -9.49 21.98 19.70
N SER A 233 -10.65 22.31 20.29
CA SER A 233 -11.55 21.31 20.90
C SER A 233 -12.13 20.30 19.90
N ASP A 234 -12.16 20.67 18.62
CA ASP A 234 -12.62 19.91 17.48
C ASP A 234 -11.48 19.20 16.72
N ALA A 235 -10.21 19.40 17.12
CA ALA A 235 -9.09 18.71 16.50
C ALA A 235 -9.04 17.23 16.89
N VAL A 236 -8.75 16.38 15.91
CA VAL A 236 -8.59 14.93 16.10
C VAL A 236 -7.12 14.58 16.04
N LYS A 237 -6.65 13.84 17.04
CA LYS A 237 -5.24 13.52 17.24
C LYS A 237 -4.94 12.05 16.94
N GLY A 238 -3.84 11.76 16.26
CA GLY A 238 -3.34 10.40 16.07
C GLY A 238 -1.85 10.32 15.76
N LYS A 239 -1.29 9.11 15.82
CA LYS A 239 0.16 8.84 15.67
C LYS A 239 0.52 8.02 14.45
N GLU A 240 -0.41 7.19 13.99
CA GLU A 240 -0.16 6.14 13.01
C GLU A 240 -1.12 6.32 11.84
N TYR A 241 -0.58 6.37 10.62
CA TYR A 241 -1.37 6.42 9.39
C TYR A 241 -1.83 5.01 9.00
N ASP A 242 -2.81 4.48 9.74
CA ASP A 242 -3.32 3.12 9.55
C ASP A 242 -4.31 3.05 8.37
N LEU A 243 -3.85 2.45 7.27
CA LEU A 243 -4.66 2.22 6.07
C LEU A 243 -5.90 1.37 6.33
N THR A 244 -5.83 0.43 7.29
CA THR A 244 -6.96 -0.45 7.59
C THR A 244 -8.14 0.29 8.20
N GLU A 245 -7.89 1.49 8.75
CA GLU A 245 -8.90 2.38 9.32
C GLU A 245 -9.36 3.44 8.31
N LEU A 246 -8.52 3.76 7.33
CA LEU A 246 -8.82 4.71 6.27
C LEU A 246 -9.61 4.09 5.11
N ILE A 247 -9.21 2.91 4.64
CA ILE A 247 -9.80 2.29 3.45
C ILE A 247 -10.79 1.20 3.88
N LEU A 248 -12.07 1.47 3.67
CA LEU A 248 -13.16 0.54 3.93
C LEU A 248 -13.34 -0.41 2.76
N GLU A 249 -13.84 -1.63 3.01
CA GLU A 249 -14.09 -2.64 1.96
C GLU A 249 -14.95 -2.08 0.81
N LYS A 250 -16.00 -1.32 1.15
CA LYS A 250 -16.91 -0.69 0.18
C LYS A 250 -16.23 0.35 -0.74
N ALA A 251 -15.06 0.85 -0.35
CA ALA A 251 -14.31 1.86 -1.09
C ALA A 251 -13.31 1.21 -2.06
N LEU A 252 -13.14 -0.12 -2.04
CA LEU A 252 -12.18 -0.78 -2.92
C LEU A 252 -12.48 -0.50 -4.41
N PRO A 253 -11.45 -0.27 -5.25
CA PRO A 253 -11.68 0.08 -6.63
C PRO A 253 -12.31 -1.06 -7.44
N GLN A 254 -13.39 -0.77 -8.16
CA GLN A 254 -14.17 -1.78 -8.90
C GLN A 254 -13.45 -2.38 -10.12
N HIS A 255 -12.40 -1.72 -10.62
CA HIS A 255 -11.65 -2.19 -11.80
C HIS A 255 -10.60 -3.26 -11.45
N ILE A 256 -10.28 -3.44 -10.16
CA ILE A 256 -9.37 -4.47 -9.67
C ILE A 256 -10.17 -5.76 -9.44
N GLN A 257 -9.76 -6.85 -10.09
CA GLN A 257 -10.37 -8.15 -9.87
C GLN A 257 -9.75 -8.83 -8.64
N PHE A 258 -10.54 -9.04 -7.60
CA PHE A 258 -10.13 -9.76 -6.39
C PHE A 258 -10.35 -11.26 -6.55
N VAL A 259 -9.32 -12.05 -6.24
CA VAL A 259 -9.31 -13.51 -6.40
C VAL A 259 -9.05 -14.20 -5.07
N TRP A 260 -10.05 -14.95 -4.59
CA TRP A 260 -9.94 -15.75 -3.38
C TRP A 260 -9.04 -16.96 -3.62
N HIS A 261 -7.90 -17.00 -2.97
CA HIS A 261 -6.92 -18.06 -3.14
C HIS A 261 -7.32 -19.35 -2.43
N GLY A 262 -7.05 -20.50 -3.06
CA GLY A 262 -7.05 -21.80 -2.40
C GLY A 262 -8.43 -22.34 -2.02
N ILE A 263 -9.44 -22.22 -2.89
CA ILE A 263 -10.76 -22.88 -2.73
C ILE A 263 -10.69 -24.39 -3.04
N ASN A 264 -9.67 -25.06 -2.49
CA ASN A 264 -9.38 -26.47 -2.69
C ASN A 264 -10.09 -27.37 -1.66
N ASP A 265 -10.65 -26.79 -0.61
CA ASP A 265 -11.36 -27.50 0.47
C ASP A 265 -12.73 -26.88 0.75
N GLU A 266 -13.59 -27.66 1.41
CA GLU A 266 -14.96 -27.25 1.73
C GLU A 266 -15.05 -26.07 2.71
N VAL A 267 -14.03 -25.84 3.55
CA VAL A 267 -14.04 -24.71 4.49
C VAL A 267 -13.82 -23.41 3.74
N ASN A 268 -12.75 -23.33 2.94
CA ASN A 268 -12.45 -22.17 2.11
C ASN A 268 -13.52 -21.91 1.06
N LEU A 269 -14.03 -22.97 0.42
CA LEU A 269 -15.12 -22.84 -0.55
C LEU A 269 -16.37 -22.23 0.08
N ARG A 270 -16.75 -22.63 1.30
CA ARG A 270 -17.91 -22.03 1.99
C ARG A 270 -17.71 -20.54 2.27
N GLN A 271 -16.53 -20.14 2.73
CA GLN A 271 -16.21 -18.73 2.97
C GLN A 271 -16.28 -17.92 1.67
N PHE A 272 -15.64 -18.41 0.61
CA PHE A 272 -15.67 -17.78 -0.71
C PHE A 272 -17.10 -17.63 -1.25
N MET A 273 -17.91 -18.70 -1.20
CA MET A 273 -19.30 -18.66 -1.67
C MET A 273 -20.17 -17.65 -0.90
N GLY A 274 -19.86 -17.40 0.37
CA GLY A 274 -20.54 -16.39 1.20
C GLY A 274 -20.02 -14.96 1.04
N SER A 275 -18.89 -14.77 0.36
CA SER A 275 -18.24 -13.47 0.18
C SER A 275 -18.76 -12.70 -1.04
N ASN A 276 -18.46 -11.40 -1.10
CA ASN A 276 -18.68 -10.57 -2.29
C ASN A 276 -17.56 -10.72 -3.35
N ILE A 277 -16.54 -11.54 -3.09
CA ILE A 277 -15.45 -11.80 -4.02
C ILE A 277 -15.96 -12.70 -5.15
N HIS A 278 -15.66 -12.34 -6.40
CA HIS A 278 -16.27 -12.99 -7.57
C HIS A 278 -15.41 -14.13 -8.13
N TRP A 279 -14.08 -14.00 -8.05
CA TRP A 279 -13.14 -15.00 -8.55
C TRP A 279 -12.63 -15.88 -7.41
N GLY A 280 -12.67 -17.19 -7.60
CA GLY A 280 -12.03 -18.16 -6.71
C GLY A 280 -10.95 -18.93 -7.45
N GLU A 281 -9.82 -19.18 -6.79
CA GLU A 281 -8.71 -19.96 -7.34
C GLU A 281 -8.68 -21.39 -6.80
N CYS A 282 -8.59 -22.36 -7.69
CA CYS A 282 -8.33 -23.75 -7.34
C CYS A 282 -7.13 -24.33 -8.09
N ASP A 283 -6.51 -25.34 -7.50
CA ASP A 283 -5.36 -26.05 -8.06
C ASP A 283 -5.80 -27.37 -8.70
N ALA A 284 -5.82 -27.43 -10.03
CA ALA A 284 -6.24 -28.63 -10.75
C ALA A 284 -5.11 -29.67 -10.82
N ARG A 285 -5.41 -30.91 -10.40
CA ARG A 285 -4.48 -32.06 -10.47
C ARG A 285 -5.22 -33.34 -10.82
N LEU A 286 -4.47 -34.30 -11.38
CA LEU A 286 -4.92 -35.69 -11.44
C LEU A 286 -4.88 -36.30 -10.04
N GLY A 287 -5.91 -37.08 -9.70
CA GLY A 287 -5.95 -37.89 -8.49
C GLY A 287 -4.84 -38.95 -8.46
N PRO A 288 -4.66 -39.64 -7.33
CA PRO A 288 -3.55 -40.58 -7.13
C PRO A 288 -3.46 -41.70 -8.17
N LEU A 289 -4.63 -42.11 -8.68
CA LEU A 289 -4.76 -43.18 -9.67
C LEU A 289 -4.72 -42.67 -11.12
N GLY A 290 -4.64 -41.36 -11.33
CA GLY A 290 -4.58 -40.73 -12.67
C GLY A 290 -5.91 -40.63 -13.43
N ASN A 291 -7.01 -41.10 -12.84
CA ASN A 291 -8.30 -41.28 -13.54
C ASN A 291 -9.35 -40.21 -13.22
N GLU A 292 -9.10 -39.33 -12.26
CA GLU A 292 -10.03 -38.29 -11.85
C GLU A 292 -9.32 -36.95 -11.66
N LEU A 293 -10.06 -35.86 -11.87
CA LEU A 293 -9.61 -34.50 -11.59
C LEU A 293 -10.06 -34.08 -10.19
N ILE A 294 -9.08 -33.69 -9.38
CA ILE A 294 -9.26 -33.21 -8.01
C ILE A 294 -8.74 -31.78 -7.88
N VAL A 295 -9.16 -31.08 -6.83
CA VAL A 295 -8.55 -29.81 -6.42
C VAL A 295 -7.64 -30.01 -5.23
N ARG A 296 -6.34 -29.73 -5.40
CA ARG A 296 -5.33 -29.87 -4.34
C ARG A 296 -4.09 -29.04 -4.65
N HIS A 297 -3.67 -28.23 -3.69
CA HIS A 297 -2.47 -27.41 -3.80
C HIS A 297 -1.19 -28.27 -3.89
N ASP A 298 -0.96 -29.11 -2.88
CA ASP A 298 0.26 -29.92 -2.78
C ASP A 298 0.29 -31.10 -3.73
N SER A 299 1.49 -31.48 -4.17
CA SER A 299 1.69 -32.74 -4.88
C SER A 299 1.80 -33.90 -3.90
N PHE A 300 1.31 -35.07 -4.28
CA PHE A 300 1.46 -36.32 -3.52
C PHE A 300 2.91 -36.71 -3.19
N LYS A 301 3.89 -36.16 -3.93
CA LYS A 301 5.32 -36.36 -3.65
C LYS A 301 5.79 -35.55 -2.44
N ASN A 302 5.27 -34.35 -2.26
CA ASN A 302 5.67 -33.43 -1.21
C ASN A 302 4.82 -33.61 0.05
N ASN A 303 3.54 -33.91 -0.15
CA ASN A 303 2.59 -34.21 0.92
C ASN A 303 1.84 -35.51 0.55
N PRO A 304 2.27 -36.66 1.07
CA PRO A 304 1.61 -37.94 0.82
C PRO A 304 0.14 -37.96 1.28
N LEU A 305 -0.62 -38.95 0.83
CA LEU A 305 -2.02 -39.12 1.22
C LEU A 305 -2.14 -39.50 2.71
N ASP A 306 -2.97 -38.76 3.44
CA ASP A 306 -3.52 -39.25 4.69
C ASP A 306 -4.70 -40.19 4.42
N MET A 307 -4.86 -41.23 5.25
CA MET A 307 -5.85 -42.29 5.00
C MET A 307 -7.31 -41.79 5.02
N ASP A 308 -7.57 -40.68 5.68
CA ASP A 308 -8.90 -40.08 5.84
C ASP A 308 -9.02 -38.72 5.12
N GLU A 309 -8.11 -38.40 4.18
CA GLU A 309 -8.14 -37.15 3.43
C GLU A 309 -9.33 -37.12 2.45
N GLU A 310 -10.37 -36.34 2.76
CA GLU A 310 -11.45 -36.05 1.82
C GLU A 310 -11.01 -34.95 0.84
N TRP A 311 -11.10 -35.22 -0.47
CA TRP A 311 -10.84 -34.21 -1.50
C TRP A 311 -12.10 -33.77 -2.23
N LEU A 312 -12.09 -32.50 -2.62
CA LEU A 312 -13.12 -31.95 -3.49
C LEU A 312 -12.83 -32.34 -4.95
N SER A 313 -13.86 -32.84 -5.62
CA SER A 313 -13.80 -33.11 -7.06
C SER A 313 -13.86 -31.78 -7.83
N PHE A 314 -13.05 -31.66 -8.88
CA PHE A 314 -13.04 -30.49 -9.75
C PHE A 314 -14.41 -30.21 -10.36
N ASP A 315 -15.12 -31.25 -10.83
CA ASP A 315 -16.46 -31.14 -11.41
C ASP A 315 -17.49 -30.61 -10.38
N LYS A 316 -17.46 -31.15 -9.16
CA LYS A 316 -18.35 -30.71 -8.06
C LYS A 316 -18.09 -29.26 -7.68
N LEU A 317 -16.82 -28.84 -7.65
CA LEU A 317 -16.46 -27.45 -7.40
C LEU A 317 -17.09 -26.55 -8.45
N LEU A 318 -16.81 -26.81 -9.73
CA LEU A 318 -17.29 -26.01 -10.86
C LEU A 318 -18.81 -25.90 -10.89
N SER A 319 -19.52 -27.02 -10.70
CA SER A 319 -20.98 -27.02 -10.61
C SER A 319 -21.52 -26.14 -9.48
N ARG A 320 -20.82 -26.04 -8.35
CA ARG A 320 -21.20 -25.19 -7.22
C ARG A 320 -20.94 -23.71 -7.51
N LEU A 321 -19.80 -23.40 -8.15
CA LEU A 321 -19.45 -22.04 -8.57
C LEU A 321 -20.45 -21.49 -9.58
N LYS A 322 -20.78 -22.27 -10.62
CA LYS A 322 -21.75 -21.88 -11.65
C LYS A 322 -23.12 -21.59 -11.06
N LYS A 323 -23.60 -22.44 -10.15
CA LYS A 323 -24.88 -22.23 -9.43
C LYS A 323 -24.89 -20.96 -8.59
N GLY A 324 -23.75 -20.53 -8.06
CA GLY A 324 -23.60 -19.31 -7.28
C GLY A 324 -23.21 -18.07 -8.08
N GLY A 325 -23.10 -18.17 -9.41
CA GLY A 325 -22.65 -17.05 -10.26
C GLY A 325 -21.23 -16.58 -9.96
N LYS A 326 -20.33 -17.50 -9.57
CA LYS A 326 -18.92 -17.21 -9.29
C LYS A 326 -18.04 -17.58 -10.50
N CYS A 327 -16.96 -16.82 -10.70
CA CYS A 327 -15.94 -17.07 -11.71
C CYS A 327 -14.82 -17.95 -11.15
N ILE A 328 -14.03 -18.57 -12.04
CA ILE A 328 -13.00 -19.53 -11.65
C ILE A 328 -11.63 -19.20 -12.26
N LYS A 329 -10.62 -19.16 -11.39
CA LYS A 329 -9.21 -19.20 -11.74
C LYS A 329 -8.68 -20.61 -11.48
N ILE A 330 -8.13 -21.26 -12.49
CA ILE A 330 -7.67 -22.64 -12.45
C ILE A 330 -6.14 -22.63 -12.56
N ASP A 331 -5.44 -22.96 -11.48
CA ASP A 331 -4.00 -23.21 -11.54
C ASP A 331 -3.75 -24.65 -12.04
N VAL A 332 -3.37 -24.75 -13.31
CA VAL A 332 -3.11 -26.02 -13.98
C VAL A 332 -1.69 -26.48 -13.67
N LYS A 333 -1.57 -27.49 -12.80
CA LYS A 333 -0.28 -27.88 -12.22
C LYS A 333 0.63 -28.70 -13.15
N ALA A 334 0.16 -29.14 -14.31
CA ALA A 334 0.90 -29.91 -15.31
C ALA A 334 0.33 -29.73 -16.74
N GLY A 335 1.15 -29.88 -17.77
CA GLY A 335 0.70 -29.88 -19.16
C GLY A 335 0.12 -31.23 -19.63
N GLY A 336 -0.10 -31.34 -20.94
CA GLY A 336 -0.51 -32.58 -21.61
C GLY A 336 -1.91 -33.05 -21.19
N PHE A 337 -2.03 -34.33 -20.81
CA PHE A 337 -3.32 -34.96 -20.47
C PHE A 337 -4.13 -34.22 -19.40
N LEU A 338 -3.47 -33.53 -18.45
CA LEU A 338 -4.18 -32.73 -17.46
C LEU A 338 -4.97 -31.58 -18.10
N VAL A 339 -4.39 -30.91 -19.09
CA VAL A 339 -5.04 -29.80 -19.82
C VAL A 339 -6.26 -30.33 -20.58
N GLU A 340 -6.13 -31.49 -21.22
CA GLU A 340 -7.23 -32.14 -21.96
C GLU A 340 -8.43 -32.44 -21.05
N GLU A 341 -8.20 -33.05 -19.89
CA GLU A 341 -9.29 -33.37 -18.97
C GLU A 341 -9.89 -32.11 -18.31
N VAL A 342 -9.08 -31.07 -18.03
CA VAL A 342 -9.61 -29.79 -17.51
C VAL A 342 -10.55 -29.16 -18.52
N LEU A 343 -10.13 -29.04 -19.78
CA LEU A 343 -10.95 -28.45 -20.85
C LEU A 343 -12.25 -29.22 -21.05
N LYS A 344 -12.19 -30.55 -21.09
CA LYS A 344 -13.36 -31.42 -21.22
C LYS A 344 -14.40 -31.19 -20.12
N ILE A 345 -13.98 -31.01 -18.86
CA ILE A 345 -14.91 -30.73 -17.76
C ILE A 345 -15.44 -29.30 -17.86
N ILE A 346 -14.60 -28.32 -18.19
CA ILE A 346 -15.03 -26.92 -18.35
C ILE A 346 -16.08 -26.78 -19.45
N ASP A 347 -15.85 -27.40 -20.61
CA ASP A 347 -16.80 -27.42 -21.73
C ASP A 347 -18.15 -28.05 -21.33
N ALA A 348 -18.11 -29.13 -20.55
CA ALA A 348 -19.31 -29.79 -20.07
C ALA A 348 -20.13 -28.94 -19.08
N GLN A 349 -19.46 -28.07 -18.31
CA GLN A 349 -20.10 -27.19 -17.32
C GLN A 349 -20.67 -25.91 -17.92
N GLY A 350 -20.24 -25.52 -19.13
CA GLY A 350 -20.78 -24.37 -19.86
C GLY A 350 -20.48 -23.02 -19.20
N PHE A 351 -19.24 -22.81 -18.78
CA PHE A 351 -18.76 -21.49 -18.37
C PHE A 351 -18.66 -20.54 -19.57
N ASP A 352 -18.98 -19.27 -19.35
CA ASP A 352 -18.64 -18.24 -20.34
C ASP A 352 -17.13 -17.97 -20.26
N GLU A 353 -16.48 -17.65 -21.38
CA GLU A 353 -15.03 -17.42 -21.40
C GLU A 353 -14.62 -16.25 -20.50
N SER A 354 -15.48 -15.25 -20.31
CA SER A 354 -15.25 -14.13 -19.38
C SER A 354 -15.28 -14.55 -17.90
N GLU A 355 -15.78 -15.75 -17.59
CA GLU A 355 -15.80 -16.36 -16.25
C GLU A 355 -14.61 -17.31 -16.03
N LEU A 356 -13.76 -17.50 -17.04
CA LEU A 356 -12.65 -18.43 -17.05
C LEU A 356 -11.30 -17.73 -16.99
N TRP A 357 -10.44 -18.26 -16.13
CA TRP A 357 -9.06 -17.83 -16.01
C TRP A 357 -8.17 -19.06 -15.82
N PHE A 358 -7.26 -19.30 -16.75
CA PHE A 358 -6.23 -20.33 -16.63
C PHE A 358 -4.92 -19.73 -16.16
N ASN A 359 -4.36 -20.28 -15.09
CA ASN A 359 -3.05 -19.94 -14.55
C ASN A 359 -2.12 -21.15 -14.67
N GLY A 360 -0.86 -20.92 -14.99
CA GLY A 360 0.11 -22.02 -14.96
C GLY A 360 1.54 -21.57 -15.11
N ASN A 361 2.46 -22.40 -14.63
CA ASN A 361 3.89 -22.15 -14.79
C ASN A 361 4.35 -22.52 -16.21
N VAL A 362 5.13 -21.64 -16.85
CA VAL A 362 5.65 -21.83 -18.21
C VAL A 362 6.49 -23.09 -18.36
N GLU A 363 7.28 -23.48 -17.36
CA GLU A 363 8.09 -24.70 -17.42
C GLU A 363 7.23 -25.97 -17.45
N ARG A 364 6.02 -25.90 -16.86
CA ARG A 364 5.10 -27.04 -16.73
C ARG A 364 4.12 -27.16 -17.89
N LEU A 365 3.51 -26.05 -18.30
CA LEU A 365 2.55 -26.04 -19.41
C LEU A 365 3.25 -25.97 -20.76
N GLN A 366 4.40 -25.27 -20.82
CA GLN A 366 5.14 -25.00 -22.05
C GLN A 366 4.26 -24.29 -23.11
N GLU A 367 4.82 -24.02 -24.28
CA GLU A 367 4.08 -23.41 -25.39
C GLU A 367 2.84 -24.23 -25.77
N GLY A 368 2.97 -25.57 -25.82
CA GLY A 368 1.90 -26.46 -26.23
C GLY A 368 0.66 -26.37 -25.34
N GLY A 369 0.83 -26.36 -24.01
CA GLY A 369 -0.27 -26.27 -23.06
C GLY A 369 -0.99 -24.92 -23.13
N PHE A 370 -0.25 -23.81 -23.20
CA PHE A 370 -0.86 -22.48 -23.34
C PHE A 370 -1.61 -22.32 -24.67
N ARG A 371 -1.02 -22.76 -25.79
CA ARG A 371 -1.70 -22.71 -27.09
C ARG A 371 -2.95 -23.57 -27.12
N GLN A 372 -2.96 -24.71 -26.44
CA GLN A 372 -4.13 -25.57 -26.33
C GLN A 372 -5.26 -24.88 -25.55
N LEU A 373 -4.95 -24.28 -24.40
CA LEU A 373 -5.90 -23.49 -23.62
C LEU A 373 -6.46 -22.32 -24.43
N TYR A 374 -5.58 -21.57 -25.10
CA TYR A 374 -5.96 -20.43 -25.94
C TYR A 374 -6.83 -20.85 -27.13
N ALA A 375 -6.53 -21.98 -27.76
CA ALA A 375 -7.33 -22.47 -28.89
C ALA A 375 -8.73 -22.92 -28.47
N ALA A 376 -8.90 -23.40 -27.24
CA ALA A 376 -10.20 -23.82 -26.70
C ALA A 376 -11.03 -22.64 -26.18
N HIS A 377 -10.39 -21.67 -25.51
CA HIS A 377 -11.03 -20.51 -24.92
C HIS A 377 -10.20 -19.24 -25.16
N PRO A 378 -10.26 -18.65 -26.37
CA PRO A 378 -9.41 -17.52 -26.77
C PRO A 378 -9.69 -16.22 -26.00
N ASP A 379 -10.90 -16.04 -25.46
CA ASP A 379 -11.31 -14.84 -24.72
C ASP A 379 -11.15 -15.01 -23.19
N ALA A 380 -10.74 -16.20 -22.73
CA ALA A 380 -10.41 -16.44 -21.33
C ALA A 380 -9.09 -15.77 -20.91
N ILE A 381 -8.93 -15.50 -19.62
CA ILE A 381 -7.67 -14.97 -19.09
C ILE A 381 -6.64 -16.09 -19.04
N LEU A 382 -5.50 -15.95 -19.72
CA LEU A 382 -4.37 -16.86 -19.62
C LEU A 382 -3.23 -16.15 -18.90
N GLN A 383 -2.79 -16.73 -17.78
CA GLN A 383 -1.78 -16.15 -16.92
C GLN A 383 -0.60 -17.08 -16.64
N CYS A 384 0.58 -16.48 -16.49
CA CYS A 384 1.72 -17.13 -15.88
C CYS A 384 2.43 -16.25 -14.81
N PRO A 385 3.11 -16.87 -13.83
CA PRO A 385 4.00 -16.15 -12.92
C PRO A 385 5.32 -15.77 -13.61
N VAL A 386 5.77 -14.54 -13.36
CA VAL A 386 6.97 -13.94 -13.98
C VAL A 386 7.91 -13.29 -12.97
N ASP A 387 7.88 -13.76 -11.71
CA ASP A 387 8.73 -13.24 -10.62
C ASP A 387 10.21 -13.13 -11.00
N PHE A 388 10.71 -14.13 -11.74
CA PHE A 388 12.09 -14.20 -12.20
C PHE A 388 12.47 -13.07 -13.19
N LEU A 389 11.48 -12.38 -13.78
CA LEU A 389 11.72 -11.25 -14.67
C LEU A 389 11.93 -9.93 -13.92
N ALA A 390 11.55 -9.81 -12.65
CA ALA A 390 11.73 -8.58 -11.87
C ALA A 390 13.16 -7.99 -11.94
N PRO A 391 14.24 -8.74 -11.65
CA PRO A 391 15.60 -8.22 -11.79
C PRO A 391 15.99 -7.93 -13.26
N LEU A 392 15.41 -8.65 -14.23
CA LEU A 392 15.70 -8.46 -15.64
C LEU A 392 15.02 -7.20 -16.20
N ILE A 393 13.81 -6.88 -15.74
CA ILE A 393 13.11 -5.64 -16.11
C ILE A 393 13.95 -4.42 -15.76
N ARG A 394 14.63 -4.44 -14.60
CA ARG A 394 15.47 -3.34 -14.16
C ARG A 394 16.81 -3.28 -14.90
N SER A 395 17.46 -4.43 -15.09
CA SER A 395 18.83 -4.48 -15.65
C SER A 395 18.89 -4.54 -17.18
N ALA A 396 17.90 -5.15 -17.83
CA ALA A 396 17.80 -5.33 -19.28
C ALA A 396 16.32 -5.35 -19.74
N PRO A 397 15.59 -4.22 -19.65
CA PRO A 397 14.14 -4.15 -19.90
C PRO A 397 13.74 -4.68 -21.28
N GLN A 398 14.55 -4.42 -22.32
CA GLN A 398 14.27 -4.91 -23.67
C GLN A 398 14.25 -6.44 -23.73
N LYS A 399 15.14 -7.10 -22.98
CA LYS A 399 15.19 -8.57 -22.97
C LYS A 399 14.02 -9.18 -22.21
N ALA A 400 13.61 -8.55 -21.11
CA ALA A 400 12.39 -8.94 -20.41
C ALA A 400 11.16 -8.78 -21.32
N LYS A 401 11.07 -7.69 -22.08
CA LYS A 401 9.98 -7.45 -23.03
C LYS A 401 9.93 -8.51 -24.14
N GLU A 402 11.06 -8.92 -24.70
CA GLU A 402 11.12 -10.02 -25.68
C GLU A 402 10.55 -11.34 -25.13
N ILE A 403 10.82 -11.66 -23.86
CA ILE A 403 10.28 -12.87 -23.20
C ILE A 403 8.77 -12.75 -23.03
N LEU A 404 8.27 -11.58 -22.60
CA LEU A 404 6.84 -11.32 -22.45
C LEU A 404 6.12 -11.35 -23.80
N ASP A 405 6.72 -10.81 -24.87
CA ASP A 405 6.15 -10.86 -26.22
C ASP A 405 6.07 -12.29 -26.77
N MET A 406 7.08 -13.12 -26.47
CA MET A 406 7.05 -14.55 -26.76
C MET A 406 5.90 -15.23 -26.00
N TYR A 407 5.71 -14.95 -24.71
CA TYR A 407 4.59 -15.48 -23.92
C TYR A 407 3.23 -15.03 -24.46
N ALA A 408 3.10 -13.76 -24.83
CA ALA A 408 1.90 -13.25 -25.48
C ALA A 408 1.59 -13.99 -26.80
N SER A 409 2.61 -14.38 -27.58
CA SER A 409 2.43 -15.15 -28.82
C SER A 409 1.87 -16.57 -28.60
N TRP A 410 1.89 -17.07 -27.36
CA TRP A 410 1.28 -18.34 -26.95
C TRP A 410 -0.16 -18.20 -26.47
N GLY A 411 -0.68 -16.97 -26.39
CA GLY A 411 -2.02 -16.65 -25.91
C GLY A 411 -2.08 -16.10 -24.48
N ILE A 412 -0.93 -15.91 -23.81
CA ILE A 412 -0.89 -15.36 -22.44
C ILE A 412 -1.29 -13.88 -22.47
N SER A 413 -2.35 -13.54 -21.75
CA SER A 413 -2.93 -12.20 -21.71
C SER A 413 -2.66 -11.45 -20.40
N ARG A 414 -2.23 -12.16 -19.34
CA ARG A 414 -1.93 -11.58 -18.03
C ARG A 414 -0.67 -12.18 -17.41
N TYR A 415 0.01 -11.41 -16.57
CA TYR A 415 1.19 -11.86 -15.83
C TYR A 415 0.98 -11.76 -14.34
N SER A 416 1.70 -12.56 -13.56
CA SER A 416 1.62 -12.49 -12.10
C SER A 416 2.97 -12.37 -11.42
N ILE A 417 2.97 -11.66 -10.29
CA ILE A 417 4.15 -11.44 -9.47
C ILE A 417 3.77 -11.48 -7.98
N SER A 418 4.63 -12.12 -7.18
CA SER A 418 4.49 -12.27 -5.75
C SER A 418 4.81 -10.94 -5.08
N TRP A 419 3.97 -10.51 -4.15
CA TRP A 419 4.20 -9.32 -3.33
C TRP A 419 5.56 -9.34 -2.63
N MET A 420 6.07 -10.53 -2.31
CA MET A 420 7.37 -10.74 -1.67
C MET A 420 8.57 -10.52 -2.60
N THR A 421 8.35 -10.28 -3.89
CA THR A 421 9.43 -10.07 -4.86
C THR A 421 10.07 -8.70 -4.66
N GLU A 422 11.40 -8.68 -4.52
CA GLU A 422 12.18 -7.44 -4.50
C GLU A 422 11.95 -6.63 -5.79
N ASP A 423 12.06 -5.31 -5.70
CA ASP A 423 11.81 -4.41 -6.84
C ASP A 423 10.39 -4.53 -7.47
N MET A 424 9.38 -4.97 -6.69
CA MET A 424 7.97 -5.05 -7.10
C MET A 424 7.46 -3.78 -7.80
N ARG A 425 7.77 -2.61 -7.25
CA ARG A 425 7.23 -1.34 -7.74
C ARG A 425 7.89 -0.90 -9.06
N PRO A 426 9.23 -0.91 -9.21
CA PRO A 426 9.87 -0.77 -10.53
C PRO A 426 9.36 -1.76 -11.58
N PHE A 427 9.14 -3.03 -11.19
CA PHE A 427 8.53 -4.03 -12.07
C PHE A 427 7.16 -3.55 -12.55
N PHE A 428 6.31 -3.16 -11.60
CA PHE A 428 4.92 -2.78 -11.85
C PHE A 428 4.83 -1.51 -12.74
N ASP A 429 5.65 -0.49 -12.47
CA ASP A 429 5.76 0.70 -13.32
C ASP A 429 6.15 0.39 -14.77
N GLN A 430 7.05 -0.58 -14.97
CA GLN A 430 7.48 -0.94 -16.32
C GLN A 430 6.42 -1.77 -17.06
N MET A 431 5.68 -2.63 -16.34
CA MET A 431 4.56 -3.39 -16.91
C MET A 431 3.44 -2.45 -17.37
N ASP A 432 3.10 -1.43 -16.57
CA ASP A 432 2.12 -0.40 -16.93
C ASP A 432 2.56 0.37 -18.18
N LYS A 433 3.84 0.76 -18.28
CA LYS A 433 4.39 1.41 -19.48
C LYS A 433 4.28 0.55 -20.74
N TRP A 434 4.31 -0.78 -20.58
CA TRP A 434 4.11 -1.72 -21.68
C TRP A 434 2.63 -2.06 -21.93
N GLY A 435 1.71 -1.54 -21.11
CA GLY A 435 0.27 -1.84 -21.20
C GLY A 435 -0.06 -3.29 -20.88
N LEU A 436 0.74 -3.95 -20.03
CA LEU A 436 0.55 -5.36 -19.68
C LEU A 436 -0.20 -5.50 -18.36
N GLU A 437 -1.23 -6.35 -18.35
CA GLU A 437 -2.00 -6.61 -17.14
C GLU A 437 -1.23 -7.46 -16.13
N VAL A 438 -1.29 -7.06 -14.85
CA VAL A 438 -0.59 -7.73 -13.75
C VAL A 438 -1.56 -8.16 -12.65
N ASN A 439 -1.39 -9.40 -12.17
CA ASN A 439 -1.94 -9.93 -10.93
C ASN A 439 -0.86 -9.94 -9.83
N ILE A 440 -1.17 -9.40 -8.66
CA ILE A 440 -0.31 -9.52 -7.48
C ILE A 440 -0.78 -10.71 -6.65
N TYR A 441 0.12 -11.58 -6.19
CA TYR A 441 -0.21 -12.72 -5.31
C TYR A 441 0.67 -12.75 -4.06
N ASN A 442 0.43 -13.69 -3.13
CA ASN A 442 1.12 -13.79 -1.83
C ASN A 442 0.97 -12.55 -0.93
N VAL A 443 -0.21 -11.95 -0.93
CA VAL A 443 -0.57 -10.84 -0.03
C VAL A 443 -1.15 -11.42 1.26
N THR A 444 -0.51 -11.14 2.40
CA THR A 444 -0.69 -11.91 3.65
C THR A 444 -1.69 -11.34 4.64
N ASP A 445 -1.85 -10.02 4.69
CA ASP A 445 -2.69 -9.33 5.67
C ASP A 445 -3.37 -8.12 5.06
N LEU A 446 -4.32 -7.54 5.81
CA LEU A 446 -5.15 -6.44 5.33
C LEU A 446 -4.34 -5.18 4.99
N ALA A 447 -3.31 -4.85 5.78
CA ALA A 447 -2.50 -3.67 5.53
C ALA A 447 -1.73 -3.82 4.21
N THR A 448 -1.10 -4.98 4.04
CA THR A 448 -0.36 -5.33 2.82
C THR A 448 -1.28 -5.43 1.60
N PHE A 449 -2.51 -5.94 1.78
CA PHE A 449 -3.52 -5.97 0.73
C PHE A 449 -3.92 -4.57 0.27
N LEU A 450 -4.15 -3.65 1.20
CA LEU A 450 -4.47 -2.27 0.87
C LEU A 450 -3.29 -1.56 0.18
N GLN A 451 -2.05 -1.83 0.58
CA GLN A 451 -0.87 -1.34 -0.14
C GLN A 451 -0.81 -1.86 -1.59
N ALA A 452 -1.11 -3.15 -1.80
CA ALA A 452 -1.18 -3.71 -3.15
C ALA A 452 -2.33 -3.10 -3.98
N VAL A 453 -3.48 -2.81 -3.37
CA VAL A 453 -4.60 -2.09 -4.01
C VAL A 453 -4.17 -0.72 -4.52
N LEU A 454 -3.35 0.02 -3.75
CA LEU A 454 -2.88 1.35 -4.13
C LEU A 454 -1.90 1.36 -5.32
N LEU A 455 -1.32 0.21 -5.68
CA LEU A 455 -0.57 0.07 -6.93
C LEU A 455 -1.49 0.03 -8.16
N MET A 456 -2.79 -0.25 -7.96
CA MET A 456 -3.81 -0.37 -9.00
C MET A 456 -3.56 -1.51 -10.01
N PRO A 457 -3.24 -2.74 -9.55
CA PRO A 457 -3.11 -3.91 -10.42
C PRO A 457 -4.42 -4.27 -11.10
N ARG A 458 -4.34 -5.04 -12.18
CA ARG A 458 -5.55 -5.58 -12.80
C ARG A 458 -6.26 -6.57 -11.87
N SER A 459 -5.50 -7.26 -11.03
CA SER A 459 -6.04 -8.25 -10.10
C SER A 459 -5.13 -8.48 -8.89
N ILE A 460 -5.73 -8.96 -7.80
CA ILE A 460 -5.01 -9.38 -6.59
C ILE A 460 -5.54 -10.75 -6.16
N THR A 461 -4.61 -11.69 -5.99
CA THR A 461 -4.86 -13.01 -5.42
C THR A 461 -4.42 -13.00 -3.95
N SER A 462 -5.34 -13.27 -3.03
CA SER A 462 -5.06 -13.30 -1.59
C SER A 462 -5.93 -14.37 -0.92
N ASP A 463 -5.52 -14.79 0.28
CA ASP A 463 -6.28 -15.74 1.09
C ASP A 463 -7.55 -15.11 1.69
N PHE A 464 -7.69 -13.78 1.67
CA PHE A 464 -8.79 -13.06 2.33
C PHE A 464 -8.97 -13.51 3.80
N ASN A 465 -7.87 -13.49 4.55
CA ASN A 465 -7.92 -13.64 6.01
C ASN A 465 -7.93 -12.24 6.66
N PHE A 466 -9.05 -11.53 6.50
CA PHE A 466 -9.23 -10.16 7.00
C PHE A 466 -10.39 -10.12 8.01
N PRO A 467 -10.16 -10.47 9.30
CA PRO A 467 -11.20 -10.50 10.31
C PRO A 467 -11.95 -9.17 10.50
N LYS A 468 -11.26 -8.04 10.23
CA LYS A 468 -11.86 -6.69 10.25
C LYS A 468 -13.01 -6.53 9.25
N TRP A 469 -12.98 -7.29 8.16
CA TRP A 469 -14.04 -7.35 7.15
C TRP A 469 -14.80 -8.68 7.17
N HIS A 470 -14.67 -9.45 8.27
CA HIS A 470 -15.32 -10.75 8.45
C HIS A 470 -14.92 -11.80 7.39
N TYR A 471 -13.73 -11.68 6.82
CA TYR A 471 -13.15 -12.72 5.97
C TYR A 471 -12.17 -13.59 6.77
N TYR A 472 -12.34 -14.91 6.65
CA TYR A 472 -11.59 -15.92 7.43
C TYR A 472 -11.05 -17.03 6.52
N GLY A 473 -10.53 -16.67 5.34
CA GLY A 473 -9.91 -17.64 4.46
C GLY A 473 -8.64 -18.26 5.06
N ARG A 474 -8.38 -19.51 4.68
CA ARG A 474 -7.21 -20.27 5.09
C ARG A 474 -6.22 -20.23 3.94
N GLY A 475 -4.98 -19.82 4.21
CA GLY A 475 -3.93 -19.92 3.21
C GLY A 475 -3.64 -21.36 2.81
N SER A 476 -2.79 -21.54 1.79
CA SER A 476 -2.51 -22.85 1.19
C SER A 476 -1.78 -23.87 2.10
N GLY A 477 -1.67 -23.60 3.41
CA GLY A 477 -1.10 -24.51 4.39
C GLY A 477 0.33 -24.90 4.04
N LYS A 478 1.29 -24.00 4.21
CA LYS A 478 2.70 -24.42 4.30
C LYS A 478 2.95 -24.91 5.72
N ASP A 479 3.42 -26.14 5.85
CA ASP A 479 3.85 -26.79 7.10
C ASP A 479 2.73 -27.07 8.13
N ASP A 480 1.50 -27.37 7.70
CA ASP A 480 0.34 -27.71 8.56
C ASP A 480 -0.08 -26.63 9.58
N VAL A 481 0.46 -25.40 9.50
CA VAL A 481 0.07 -24.30 10.38
C VAL A 481 -1.07 -23.50 9.76
N TYR A 482 -2.30 -23.92 10.06
CA TYR A 482 -3.47 -23.08 9.85
C TYR A 482 -3.50 -21.99 10.93
N TYR A 483 -3.45 -20.72 10.53
CA TYR A 483 -3.77 -19.62 11.44
C TYR A 483 -5.28 -19.61 11.71
N GLU A 484 -5.76 -20.50 12.57
CA GLU A 484 -7.10 -20.42 13.15
C GLU A 484 -7.11 -19.34 14.23
N TYR A 485 -7.81 -18.22 13.98
CA TYR A 485 -8.19 -17.34 15.07
C TYR A 485 -9.30 -18.02 15.86
N SER A 486 -8.96 -18.49 17.06
CA SER A 486 -9.96 -18.68 18.10
C SER A 486 -10.52 -17.31 18.47
N MET A 487 -11.82 -17.12 18.31
CA MET A 487 -12.53 -15.96 18.83
C MET A 487 -12.38 -15.97 20.36
N HIS A 488 -11.37 -15.29 20.89
CA HIS A 488 -11.38 -14.93 22.29
C HIS A 488 -12.46 -13.86 22.46
N GLU A 489 -13.66 -14.30 22.87
CA GLU A 489 -14.60 -13.43 23.57
C GLU A 489 -13.83 -12.75 24.70
N THR A 490 -13.52 -11.47 24.53
CA THR A 490 -13.18 -10.60 25.64
C THR A 490 -14.45 -10.39 26.44
N SER A 491 -14.79 -11.39 27.25
CA SER A 491 -15.76 -11.24 28.32
C SER A 491 -15.26 -10.11 29.22
N SER A 492 -15.91 -8.96 29.09
CA SER A 492 -15.78 -7.83 29.98
C SER A 492 -16.05 -8.32 31.40
N LYS A 493 -15.06 -8.18 32.29
CA LYS A 493 -15.31 -8.29 33.72
C LYS A 493 -15.17 -6.90 34.33
N ASN A 494 -16.33 -6.42 34.78
CA ASN A 494 -16.67 -5.32 35.67
C ASN A 494 -15.53 -4.56 36.34
#